data_AF-A0A969GG92-F1
#
_entry.id   AF-A0A969GG92-F1
#
_cell.length_a   1.000
_cell.length_b   1.000
_cell.length_c   1.000
_cell.angle_alpha   90.00
_cell.angle_beta   90.00
_cell.angle_gamma   90.00
#
_symmetry.space_group_name_H-M   'P 1'
#
loop_
_entity.id
_entity.type
_entity.pdbx_description
1 polymer ?
#
loop_
_entity_poly.entity_id
_entity_poly.type
_entity_poly.pdbx_seq_one_letter_code
_entity_poly.pdbx_strand_id
1 'polypeptide(L)'
;MKRYPKFFTLLLVLCFLLPPRVAAAQGAQPTQNASAVLELLQSDADRIVLELYTPDYVLEEAVGVDGPCQRILVEGLDQSATVGAPQVPLRVALLGVPAQADISIHVTPLESAQIANGFRPCPAPEAATEEGEAGLLRAVERDVSADPAVYGDDQLFPKQAAALHDAGFMRSQRLARVEIYPFQVRPREGALLHHSRVRIEVQFGAGSGAIASAAATENLAPEDAAFEQVLAGSLLNYATARSWRGAPLEIAEATAWRPPLNAYRVAVDKEGLYALSYEALAAVGLVSGSMSPALFHMHYDGGEIAIGITGAEDNSFDPGDQILFYGQAVAEKYTRTNIYWLSYGGQNGKRFALRNEAAPNAATVTSYLETVRHEVNRSYVSSLPKEPGYDHWYEGNITALGAGASAHKEITFALDQLAPTTASATLKVALAGNVKSTHHIRLHVNGTVVYDGSWVGRTYTTLAATFDPD
;
A
#
# COMPACT_ATOMS: atom_id res chain seq x y z
N MET A 1 -7.34 -48.62 -25.27
CA MET A 1 -8.73 -49.01 -25.55
C MET A 1 -9.42 -47.86 -26.30
N LYS A 2 -9.78 -48.12 -27.57
CA LYS A 2 -10.66 -47.41 -28.55
C LYS A 2 -10.83 -45.88 -28.41
N ARG A 3 -10.21 -45.01 -29.21
CA ARG A 3 -10.46 -44.60 -30.64
C ARG A 3 -11.91 -44.21 -30.98
N TYR A 4 -12.14 -42.88 -31.16
CA TYR A 4 -12.89 -42.12 -32.22
C TYR A 4 -14.33 -42.53 -32.63
N PRO A 5 -15.13 -41.72 -33.38
CA PRO A 5 -14.99 -40.32 -33.85
C PRO A 5 -16.27 -39.43 -33.72
N LYS A 6 -16.15 -38.17 -34.16
CA LYS A 6 -17.24 -37.28 -34.59
C LYS A 6 -17.96 -37.85 -35.83
N PHE A 7 -19.28 -37.71 -35.91
CA PHE A 7 -20.03 -37.72 -37.17
C PHE A 7 -21.10 -36.63 -37.19
N PHE A 8 -21.15 -35.99 -38.34
CA PHE A 8 -22.04 -34.92 -38.78
C PHE A 8 -23.39 -35.52 -39.23
N THR A 9 -24.38 -34.65 -39.44
CA THR A 9 -25.48 -34.70 -40.43
C THR A 9 -26.93 -34.76 -39.90
N LEU A 10 -27.63 -33.74 -40.39
CA LEU A 10 -29.01 -33.26 -40.35
C LEU A 10 -29.99 -34.12 -41.20
N LEU A 11 -31.23 -34.33 -40.73
CA LEU A 11 -32.50 -34.49 -41.50
C LEU A 11 -33.65 -34.64 -40.47
N LEU A 12 -34.65 -33.76 -40.26
CA LEU A 12 -35.71 -33.14 -41.08
C LEU A 12 -36.83 -34.11 -41.49
N VAL A 13 -38.05 -33.93 -40.91
CA VAL A 13 -39.45 -34.09 -41.41
C VAL A 13 -40.37 -33.86 -40.19
N LEU A 14 -41.07 -32.74 -39.97
CA LEU A 14 -42.17 -32.04 -40.66
C LEU A 14 -43.58 -32.67 -40.51
N CYS A 15 -44.49 -31.85 -39.95
CA CYS A 15 -45.96 -31.80 -40.08
C CYS A 15 -46.86 -32.70 -39.20
N PHE A 16 -47.53 -32.06 -38.22
CA PHE A 16 -48.99 -32.04 -38.15
C PHE A 16 -49.50 -30.60 -37.98
N LEU A 17 -50.47 -30.24 -38.83
CA LEU A 17 -51.20 -28.98 -38.93
C LEU A 17 -52.45 -29.02 -38.03
N LEU A 18 -52.72 -27.94 -37.29
CA LEU A 18 -54.00 -27.19 -37.22
C LEU A 18 -53.89 -26.04 -36.17
N PRO A 19 -54.55 -24.88 -36.37
CA PRO A 19 -54.24 -23.64 -35.66
C PRO A 19 -55.10 -23.45 -34.39
N PRO A 20 -54.57 -22.85 -33.31
CA PRO A 20 -55.42 -22.28 -32.29
C PRO A 20 -55.74 -20.82 -32.61
N ARG A 21 -56.98 -20.47 -32.30
CA ARG A 21 -57.64 -19.19 -32.53
C ARG A 21 -56.95 -18.05 -31.77
N VAL A 22 -56.94 -16.89 -32.42
CA VAL A 22 -56.60 -15.59 -31.83
C VAL A 22 -57.58 -15.27 -30.71
N ALA A 23 -57.06 -15.13 -29.49
CA ALA A 23 -57.66 -14.29 -28.46
C ALA A 23 -56.80 -13.02 -28.39
N ALA A 24 -57.39 -11.89 -28.78
CA ALA A 24 -56.74 -10.59 -28.63
C ALA A 24 -56.69 -10.23 -27.15
N ALA A 25 -55.51 -10.37 -26.54
CA ALA A 25 -55.20 -9.72 -25.28
C ALA A 25 -54.64 -8.33 -25.60
N GLN A 26 -55.44 -7.30 -25.37
CA GLN A 26 -54.95 -5.94 -25.18
C GLN A 26 -54.21 -5.88 -23.84
N GLY A 27 -53.05 -5.22 -23.82
CA GLY A 27 -52.42 -4.76 -22.59
C GLY A 27 -51.09 -5.44 -22.27
N ALA A 28 -50.01 -4.83 -22.75
CA ALA A 28 -48.76 -4.56 -22.05
C ALA A 28 -47.64 -4.48 -23.09
N GLN A 29 -47.22 -3.27 -23.43
CA GLN A 29 -45.88 -3.07 -24.00
C GLN A 29 -44.87 -3.61 -22.97
N PRO A 30 -43.80 -4.31 -23.40
CA PRO A 30 -42.70 -4.58 -22.51
C PRO A 30 -42.10 -3.22 -22.10
N THR A 31 -42.24 -2.85 -20.83
CA THR A 31 -41.46 -1.78 -20.22
C THR A 31 -40.01 -2.25 -20.24
N GLN A 32 -39.25 -1.79 -21.25
CA GLN A 32 -37.81 -1.74 -21.14
C GLN A 32 -37.53 -0.78 -19.98
N ASN A 33 -37.25 -1.32 -18.79
CA ASN A 33 -36.65 -0.53 -17.72
C ASN A 33 -35.34 0.00 -18.30
N ALA A 34 -35.26 1.31 -18.48
CA ALA A 34 -34.12 1.94 -19.11
C ALA A 34 -33.03 2.07 -18.03
N SER A 35 -32.00 1.24 -18.13
CA SER A 35 -30.83 1.31 -17.24
C SER A 35 -30.11 2.65 -17.42
N ALA A 36 -29.36 3.07 -16.39
CA ALA A 36 -28.58 4.29 -16.50
C ALA A 36 -27.51 4.19 -17.59
N VAL A 37 -27.39 5.24 -18.40
CA VAL A 37 -26.43 5.30 -19.51
C VAL A 37 -25.51 6.50 -19.32
N LEU A 38 -24.20 6.25 -19.35
CA LEU A 38 -23.17 7.28 -19.39
C LEU A 38 -22.55 7.30 -20.79
N GLU A 39 -22.68 8.42 -21.49
CA GLU A 39 -22.15 8.61 -22.84
C GLU A 39 -20.97 9.59 -22.84
N LEU A 40 -19.93 9.25 -23.61
CA LEU A 40 -18.85 10.17 -23.95
C LEU A 40 -19.23 10.92 -25.24
N LEU A 41 -19.59 12.20 -25.11
CA LEU A 41 -20.03 13.02 -26.24
C LEU A 41 -18.84 13.66 -26.98
N GLN A 42 -17.79 14.04 -26.25
CA GLN A 42 -16.61 14.73 -26.79
C GLN A 42 -15.36 14.38 -25.99
N SER A 43 -14.21 14.24 -26.65
CA SER A 43 -12.90 14.12 -26.02
C SER A 43 -11.82 14.62 -26.97
N ASP A 44 -11.28 15.81 -26.69
CA ASP A 44 -10.25 16.47 -27.50
C ASP A 44 -9.28 17.30 -26.64
N ALA A 45 -8.41 18.06 -27.29
CA ALA A 45 -7.33 18.80 -26.62
C ALA A 45 -7.81 19.87 -25.62
N ASP A 46 -9.08 20.29 -25.69
CA ASP A 46 -9.61 21.36 -24.85
C ASP A 46 -10.51 20.82 -23.73
N ARG A 47 -11.25 19.73 -23.99
CA ARG A 47 -12.22 19.20 -23.03
C ARG A 47 -12.64 17.74 -23.25
N ILE A 48 -13.25 17.19 -22.21
CA ILE A 48 -14.07 15.96 -22.26
C ILE A 48 -15.51 16.33 -21.88
N VAL A 49 -16.48 15.89 -22.66
CA VAL A 49 -17.92 16.07 -22.37
C VAL A 49 -18.57 14.72 -22.18
N LEU A 50 -19.17 14.52 -21.00
CA LEU A 50 -19.93 13.34 -20.63
C LEU A 50 -21.40 13.70 -20.40
N GLU A 51 -22.28 12.74 -20.60
CA GLU A 51 -23.68 12.89 -20.24
C GLU A 51 -24.21 11.62 -19.58
N LEU A 52 -24.81 11.79 -18.40
CA LEU A 52 -25.47 10.70 -17.67
C LEU A 52 -26.98 10.85 -17.81
N TYR A 53 -27.64 9.77 -18.24
CA TYR A 53 -29.10 9.63 -18.28
C TYR A 53 -29.58 8.56 -17.29
N THR A 54 -30.49 8.93 -16.39
CA THR A 54 -31.07 8.07 -15.34
C THR A 54 -32.59 8.23 -15.27
N PRO A 55 -33.36 7.61 -16.18
CA PRO A 55 -34.80 7.79 -16.23
C PRO A 55 -35.54 7.08 -15.10
N ASP A 56 -35.09 5.87 -14.73
CA ASP A 56 -35.78 5.00 -13.79
C ASP A 56 -35.00 4.89 -12.47
N TYR A 57 -35.75 4.83 -11.36
CA TYR A 57 -35.21 4.61 -10.02
C TYR A 57 -36.25 3.93 -9.13
N VAL A 58 -35.78 3.28 -8.07
CA VAL A 58 -36.62 2.66 -7.03
C VAL A 58 -36.28 3.28 -5.68
N LEU A 59 -37.30 3.63 -4.90
CA LEU A 59 -37.14 3.99 -3.49
C LEU A 59 -37.47 2.76 -2.64
N GLU A 60 -36.50 2.29 -1.87
CA GLU A 60 -36.64 1.14 -0.97
C GLU A 60 -36.64 1.61 0.49
N GLU A 61 -37.53 1.05 1.31
CA GLU A 61 -37.49 1.25 2.77
C GLU A 61 -36.49 0.29 3.42
N ALA A 62 -35.69 0.80 4.34
CA ALA A 62 -34.72 0.03 5.10
C ALA A 62 -34.76 0.41 6.58
N VAL A 63 -34.15 -0.43 7.41
CA VAL A 63 -34.01 -0.20 8.86
C VAL A 63 -32.54 0.11 9.14
N GLY A 64 -32.22 1.38 9.41
CA GLY A 64 -30.89 1.81 9.83
C GLY A 64 -30.73 1.81 11.36
N VAL A 65 -29.53 2.16 11.83
CA VAL A 65 -29.20 2.21 13.27
C VAL A 65 -30.11 3.20 14.03
N ASP A 66 -30.43 4.34 13.42
CA ASP A 66 -31.23 5.40 14.04
C ASP A 66 -32.75 5.27 13.77
N GLY A 67 -33.18 4.16 13.14
CA GLY A 67 -34.58 3.89 12.78
C GLY A 67 -34.80 3.74 11.27
N PRO A 68 -36.06 3.81 10.80
CA PRO A 68 -36.39 3.60 9.39
C PRO A 68 -35.80 4.71 8.51
N CYS A 69 -35.20 4.30 7.39
CA CYS A 69 -34.62 5.15 6.37
C CYS A 69 -34.98 4.63 4.97
N GLN A 70 -34.57 5.34 3.94
CA GLN A 70 -34.87 5.03 2.54
C GLN A 70 -33.59 5.03 1.71
N ARG A 71 -33.49 4.06 0.80
CA ARG A 71 -32.41 3.94 -0.20
C ARG A 71 -32.96 4.27 -1.58
N ILE A 72 -32.12 4.87 -2.41
CA ILE A 72 -32.41 5.09 -3.83
C ILE A 72 -31.61 4.05 -4.59
N LEU A 73 -32.27 3.25 -5.42
CA LEU A 73 -31.64 2.25 -6.27
C LEU A 73 -31.82 2.66 -7.73
N VAL A 74 -30.72 2.64 -8.47
CA VAL A 74 -30.71 2.88 -9.92
C VAL A 74 -29.91 1.75 -10.53
N GLU A 75 -30.48 1.06 -11.51
CA GLU A 75 -29.79 -0.03 -12.19
C GLU A 75 -28.56 0.50 -12.95
N GLY A 76 -27.39 -0.08 -12.66
CA GLY A 76 -26.12 0.31 -13.27
C GLY A 76 -25.32 1.38 -12.53
N LEU A 77 -25.80 1.85 -11.37
CA LEU A 77 -25.08 2.77 -10.48
C LEU A 77 -24.63 2.06 -9.19
N ASP A 78 -23.53 2.55 -8.65
CA ASP A 78 -23.01 2.18 -7.33
C ASP A 78 -23.60 3.11 -6.25
N GLN A 79 -23.38 2.79 -4.98
CA GLN A 79 -23.78 3.64 -3.85
C GLN A 79 -22.58 4.41 -3.29
N SER A 80 -22.82 5.65 -2.82
CA SER A 80 -21.79 6.42 -2.14
C SER A 80 -21.37 5.74 -0.83
N ALA A 81 -20.09 5.85 -0.49
CA ALA A 81 -19.47 5.09 0.61
C ALA A 81 -18.80 5.99 1.67
N THR A 82 -19.10 7.30 1.68
CA THR A 82 -18.63 8.20 2.73
C THR A 82 -19.36 7.88 4.02
N VAL A 83 -18.71 7.12 4.91
CA VAL A 83 -19.28 6.57 6.15
C VAL A 83 -20.10 7.62 6.91
N GLY A 84 -21.35 7.29 7.24
CA GLY A 84 -22.26 8.14 8.01
C GLY A 84 -22.93 9.27 7.23
N ALA A 85 -22.47 9.61 6.02
CA ALA A 85 -23.12 10.58 5.15
C ALA A 85 -24.32 9.96 4.41
N PRO A 86 -25.25 10.75 3.84
CA PRO A 86 -26.35 10.24 3.04
C PRO A 86 -25.87 9.31 1.91
N GLN A 87 -26.37 8.08 1.90
CA GLN A 87 -26.09 7.13 0.84
C GLN A 87 -26.92 7.49 -0.40
N VAL A 88 -26.25 7.85 -1.49
CA VAL A 88 -26.87 8.23 -2.77
C VAL A 88 -26.23 7.48 -3.93
N PRO A 89 -26.98 7.14 -4.99
CA PRO A 89 -26.43 6.52 -6.19
C PRO A 89 -25.40 7.42 -6.87
N LEU A 90 -24.34 6.82 -7.40
CA LEU A 90 -23.41 7.49 -8.28
C LEU A 90 -22.94 6.60 -9.43
N ARG A 91 -22.46 7.26 -10.48
CA ARG A 91 -21.68 6.65 -11.55
C ARG A 91 -20.25 7.18 -11.49
N VAL A 92 -19.27 6.28 -11.52
CA VAL A 92 -17.86 6.64 -11.59
C VAL A 92 -17.33 6.46 -13.02
N ALA A 93 -16.61 7.45 -13.52
CA ALA A 93 -15.89 7.38 -14.79
C ALA A 93 -14.41 7.67 -14.56
N LEU A 94 -13.54 6.81 -15.08
CA LEU A 94 -12.11 7.04 -15.11
C LEU A 94 -11.73 7.60 -16.50
N LEU A 95 -11.07 8.75 -16.50
CA LEU A 95 -10.68 9.47 -17.70
C LEU A 95 -9.16 9.57 -17.76
N GLY A 96 -8.58 9.37 -18.93
CA GLY A 96 -7.22 9.84 -19.19
C GLY A 96 -7.26 11.33 -19.49
N VAL A 97 -6.40 12.12 -18.84
CA VAL A 97 -6.30 13.58 -19.03
C VAL A 97 -4.88 13.96 -19.46
N PRO A 98 -4.67 15.13 -20.07
CA PRO A 98 -3.33 15.60 -20.43
C PRO A 98 -2.39 15.65 -19.22
N ALA A 99 -1.19 15.09 -19.41
CA ALA A 99 -0.19 14.91 -18.35
C ALA A 99 0.12 16.18 -17.55
N GLN A 100 0.05 17.36 -18.19
CA GLN A 100 0.46 18.64 -17.60
C GLN A 100 -0.64 19.71 -17.62
N ALA A 101 -1.88 19.37 -18.01
CA ALA A 101 -2.96 20.36 -18.04
C ALA A 101 -3.54 20.57 -16.64
N ASP A 102 -3.92 21.80 -16.32
CA ASP A 102 -4.86 22.05 -15.24
C ASP A 102 -6.22 21.49 -15.64
N ILE A 103 -6.89 20.77 -14.74
CA ILE A 103 -8.21 20.18 -14.99
C ILE A 103 -9.25 20.83 -14.10
N SER A 104 -10.40 21.16 -14.67
CA SER A 104 -11.56 21.69 -13.94
C SER A 104 -12.84 21.03 -14.44
N ILE A 105 -13.91 21.10 -13.64
CA ILE A 105 -15.21 20.51 -13.95
C ILE A 105 -16.29 21.57 -13.99
N HIS A 106 -17.13 21.52 -15.01
CA HIS A 106 -18.39 22.24 -15.09
C HIS A 106 -19.54 21.23 -15.18
N VAL A 107 -20.59 21.44 -14.38
CA VAL A 107 -21.70 20.50 -14.25
C VAL A 107 -22.99 21.24 -14.57
N THR A 108 -23.78 20.69 -15.49
CA THR A 108 -25.05 21.27 -15.92
C THR A 108 -26.15 20.21 -15.82
N PRO A 109 -27.02 20.28 -14.80
CA PRO A 109 -28.26 19.50 -14.79
C PRO A 109 -29.15 19.97 -15.94
N LEU A 110 -29.43 19.10 -16.91
CA LEU A 110 -30.24 19.44 -18.09
C LEU A 110 -31.74 19.24 -17.81
N GLU A 111 -32.07 18.23 -17.01
CA GLU A 111 -33.43 17.91 -16.57
C GLU A 111 -33.39 17.65 -15.07
N SER A 112 -34.21 18.35 -14.30
CA SER A 112 -34.16 18.31 -12.83
C SER A 112 -35.52 18.56 -12.20
N ALA A 113 -35.89 17.71 -11.25
CA ALA A 113 -37.13 17.85 -10.48
C ALA A 113 -36.92 17.49 -9.02
N GLN A 114 -37.64 18.16 -8.12
CA GLN A 114 -37.79 17.68 -6.75
C GLN A 114 -38.87 16.60 -6.73
N ILE A 115 -38.48 15.38 -6.37
CA ILE A 115 -39.34 14.20 -6.43
C ILE A 115 -39.93 13.79 -5.07
N ALA A 116 -39.39 14.31 -3.97
CA ALA A 116 -39.94 14.11 -2.63
C ALA A 116 -39.68 15.30 -1.70
N ASN A 117 -40.51 15.40 -0.66
CA ASN A 117 -40.36 16.35 0.46
C ASN A 117 -40.70 15.60 1.76
N GLY A 118 -39.69 14.99 2.38
CA GLY A 118 -39.81 14.04 3.49
C GLY A 118 -38.98 12.75 3.33
N PHE A 119 -38.10 12.70 2.34
CA PHE A 119 -37.17 11.59 2.12
C PHE A 119 -36.16 11.49 3.26
N ARG A 120 -35.92 10.28 3.77
CA ARG A 120 -34.96 10.02 4.86
C ARG A 120 -33.80 9.16 4.35
N PRO A 121 -32.69 9.72 3.85
CA PRO A 121 -31.61 8.93 3.30
C PRO A 121 -31.01 8.01 4.37
N CYS A 122 -30.78 6.74 4.02
CA CYS A 122 -29.96 5.87 4.86
C CYS A 122 -28.50 6.38 4.90
N PRO A 123 -27.83 6.32 6.07
CA PRO A 123 -26.39 6.60 6.14
C PRO A 123 -25.59 5.54 5.38
N ALA A 124 -24.50 5.94 4.73
CA ALA A 124 -23.59 5.01 4.08
C ALA A 124 -22.86 4.16 5.14
N PRO A 125 -22.78 2.83 4.96
CA PRO A 125 -22.21 1.92 5.94
C PRO A 125 -20.68 2.03 6.01
N GLU A 126 -20.10 1.46 7.07
CA GLU A 126 -18.66 1.28 7.19
C GLU A 126 -18.24 -0.08 6.64
N ALA A 127 -17.22 -0.09 5.78
CA ALA A 127 -16.57 -1.34 5.36
C ALA A 127 -15.75 -1.91 6.53
N ALA A 128 -16.09 -3.10 6.98
CA ALA A 128 -15.41 -3.80 8.05
C ALA A 128 -14.90 -5.18 7.58
N THR A 129 -13.95 -5.72 8.33
CA THR A 129 -13.46 -7.09 8.11
C THR A 129 -13.81 -7.96 9.31
N GLU A 130 -14.39 -9.12 9.05
CA GLU A 130 -14.75 -10.09 10.07
C GLU A 130 -14.07 -11.44 9.81
N GLU A 131 -13.88 -12.22 10.87
CA GLU A 131 -13.42 -13.60 10.75
C GLU A 131 -14.61 -14.49 10.37
N GLY A 132 -14.60 -15.04 9.16
CA GLY A 132 -15.57 -15.99 8.66
C GLY A 132 -15.28 -17.43 9.11
N GLU A 133 -16.05 -18.37 8.55
CA GLU A 133 -15.82 -19.79 8.77
C GLU A 133 -14.39 -20.19 8.36
N ALA A 134 -13.80 -21.15 9.09
CA ALA A 134 -12.41 -21.59 8.94
C ALA A 134 -11.33 -20.51 9.21
N GLY A 135 -11.67 -19.36 9.80
CA GLY A 135 -10.70 -18.33 10.20
C GLY A 135 -10.24 -17.40 9.08
N LEU A 136 -10.89 -17.47 7.90
CA LEU A 136 -10.64 -16.58 6.77
C LEU A 136 -11.30 -15.21 7.02
N LEU A 137 -10.62 -14.14 6.61
CA LEU A 137 -11.20 -12.79 6.68
C LEU A 137 -12.24 -12.60 5.57
N ARG A 138 -13.41 -12.07 5.93
CA ARG A 138 -14.47 -11.65 5.00
C ARG A 138 -14.71 -10.15 5.11
N ALA A 139 -14.92 -9.49 3.99
CA ALA A 139 -15.41 -8.12 3.96
C ALA A 139 -16.91 -8.12 4.28
N VAL A 140 -17.34 -7.22 5.15
CA VAL A 140 -18.74 -6.99 5.50
C VAL A 140 -19.00 -5.49 5.54
N GLU A 141 -20.25 -5.10 5.36
CA GLU A 141 -20.71 -3.74 5.61
C GLU A 141 -21.42 -3.71 6.95
N ARG A 142 -21.14 -2.69 7.76
CA ARG A 142 -21.83 -2.44 9.01
C ARG A 142 -22.59 -1.13 8.91
N ASP A 143 -23.89 -1.20 9.16
CA ASP A 143 -24.71 0.01 9.27
C ASP A 143 -24.18 0.88 10.42
N VAL A 144 -24.15 2.19 10.17
CA VAL A 144 -23.70 3.19 11.14
C VAL A 144 -24.78 4.24 11.35
N SER A 145 -24.69 4.97 12.47
CA SER A 145 -25.55 6.14 12.70
C SER A 145 -25.23 7.27 11.72
N ALA A 146 -26.24 8.08 11.44
CA ALA A 146 -26.12 9.29 10.63
C ALA A 146 -25.11 10.27 11.23
N ASP A 147 -24.22 10.83 10.41
CA ASP A 147 -23.33 11.91 10.84
C ASP A 147 -24.16 13.16 11.18
N PRO A 148 -24.21 13.60 12.45
CA PRO A 148 -25.02 14.75 12.86
C PRO A 148 -24.64 16.05 12.15
N ALA A 149 -23.38 16.21 11.74
CA ALA A 149 -22.92 17.42 11.05
C ALA A 149 -23.46 17.51 9.62
N VAL A 150 -23.64 16.36 8.95
CA VAL A 150 -24.19 16.31 7.58
C VAL A 150 -25.72 16.27 7.61
N TYR A 151 -26.30 15.47 8.51
CA TYR A 151 -27.76 15.32 8.59
C TYR A 151 -28.46 16.53 9.25
N GLY A 152 -27.72 17.32 10.04
CA GLY A 152 -28.20 18.57 10.62
C GLY A 152 -28.10 19.79 9.70
N ASP A 153 -27.43 19.67 8.55
CA ASP A 153 -27.24 20.77 7.59
C ASP A 153 -28.44 20.90 6.62
N ASP A 154 -28.76 22.14 6.24
CA ASP A 154 -29.80 22.47 5.27
C ASP A 154 -29.25 22.54 3.82
N GLN A 155 -27.96 22.24 3.62
CA GLN A 155 -27.32 22.19 2.30
C GLN A 155 -27.65 20.90 1.51
N LEU A 156 -27.53 20.99 0.19
CA LEU A 156 -27.60 19.81 -0.69
C LEU A 156 -26.38 18.91 -0.47
N PHE A 157 -26.64 17.61 -0.38
CA PHE A 157 -25.66 16.54 -0.35
C PHE A 157 -25.84 15.60 -1.56
N PRO A 158 -24.77 15.30 -2.32
CA PRO A 158 -23.53 16.07 -2.35
C PRO A 158 -23.81 17.51 -2.78
N LYS A 159 -22.86 18.44 -2.57
CA LYS A 159 -23.06 19.86 -2.89
C LYS A 159 -23.19 20.13 -4.39
N GLN A 160 -22.56 19.30 -5.21
CA GLN A 160 -22.62 19.34 -6.68
C GLN A 160 -23.00 17.97 -7.21
N ALA A 161 -23.70 17.92 -8.35
CA ALA A 161 -24.12 16.69 -9.01
C ALA A 161 -22.96 15.94 -9.72
N ALA A 162 -21.74 16.49 -9.71
CA ALA A 162 -20.55 15.73 -10.03
C ALA A 162 -19.32 16.30 -9.31
N ALA A 163 -18.32 15.46 -9.08
CA ALA A 163 -17.04 15.81 -8.49
C ALA A 163 -15.89 15.28 -9.36
N LEU A 164 -14.81 16.06 -9.44
CA LEU A 164 -13.58 15.71 -10.16
C LEU A 164 -12.46 15.49 -9.15
N HIS A 165 -11.77 14.36 -9.27
CA HIS A 165 -10.61 14.01 -8.46
C HIS A 165 -9.43 13.70 -9.38
N ASP A 166 -8.28 14.34 -9.13
CA ASP A 166 -7.03 13.95 -9.75
C ASP A 166 -6.59 12.59 -9.14
N ALA A 167 -6.50 11.56 -9.98
CA ALA A 167 -6.12 10.22 -9.58
C ALA A 167 -4.61 9.95 -9.80
N GLY A 168 -3.85 10.97 -10.21
CA GLY A 168 -2.42 10.89 -10.43
C GLY A 168 -2.06 10.13 -11.71
N PHE A 169 -0.86 9.54 -11.71
CA PHE A 169 -0.35 8.80 -12.86
C PHE A 169 -0.46 7.29 -12.65
N MET A 170 -0.94 6.62 -13.69
CA MET A 170 -0.77 5.20 -13.90
C MET A 170 0.22 5.00 -15.05
N ARG A 171 1.48 4.76 -14.68
CA ARG A 171 2.61 4.74 -15.61
C ARG A 171 2.65 6.03 -16.44
N SER A 172 2.61 5.94 -17.77
CA SER A 172 2.64 7.10 -18.67
C SER A 172 1.30 7.84 -18.81
N GLN A 173 0.22 7.36 -18.20
CA GLN A 173 -1.11 7.97 -18.33
C GLN A 173 -1.51 8.71 -17.04
N ARG A 174 -1.78 10.01 -17.13
CA ARG A 174 -2.46 10.75 -16.05
C ARG A 174 -3.95 10.47 -16.07
N LEU A 175 -4.52 10.23 -14.89
CA LEU A 175 -5.88 9.79 -14.68
C LEU A 175 -6.67 10.80 -13.85
N ALA A 176 -7.93 10.99 -14.19
CA ALA A 176 -8.90 11.72 -13.38
C ALA A 176 -10.14 10.85 -13.15
N ARG A 177 -10.65 10.84 -11.92
CA ARG A 177 -11.90 10.18 -11.54
C ARG A 177 -13.01 11.22 -11.50
N VAL A 178 -14.08 10.98 -12.25
CA VAL A 178 -15.31 11.78 -12.21
C VAL A 178 -16.40 10.96 -11.53
N GLU A 179 -16.95 11.50 -10.45
CA GLU A 179 -18.10 10.93 -9.74
C GLU A 179 -19.33 11.74 -10.12
N ILE A 180 -20.40 11.08 -10.59
CA ILE A 180 -21.62 11.73 -11.08
C ILE A 180 -22.80 11.25 -10.25
N TYR A 181 -23.50 12.20 -9.64
CA TYR A 181 -24.58 11.98 -8.69
C TYR A 181 -25.91 12.47 -9.30
N PRO A 182 -26.76 11.57 -9.84
CA PRO A 182 -28.06 11.97 -10.38
C PRO A 182 -29.06 12.36 -9.30
N PHE A 183 -28.74 12.20 -8.02
CA PHE A 183 -29.60 12.61 -6.91
C PHE A 183 -28.84 13.51 -5.95
N GLN A 184 -29.51 14.57 -5.48
CA GLN A 184 -29.06 15.39 -4.37
C GLN A 184 -30.16 15.44 -3.30
N VAL A 185 -29.76 15.39 -2.03
CA VAL A 185 -30.68 15.42 -0.89
C VAL A 185 -30.40 16.60 0.01
N ARG A 186 -31.43 17.19 0.60
CA ARG A 186 -31.27 17.98 1.84
C ARG A 186 -31.70 17.11 3.01
N PRO A 187 -30.76 16.53 3.77
CA PRO A 187 -31.09 15.51 4.77
C PRO A 187 -32.06 16.02 5.85
N ARG A 188 -31.92 17.28 6.26
CA ARG A 188 -32.75 17.89 7.30
C ARG A 188 -34.18 18.20 6.84
N GLU A 189 -34.34 18.73 5.61
CA GLU A 189 -35.65 19.03 5.02
C GLU A 189 -36.34 17.79 4.43
N GLY A 190 -35.55 16.77 4.08
CA GLY A 190 -36.00 15.60 3.33
C GLY A 190 -36.34 15.90 1.87
N ALA A 191 -35.83 17.00 1.32
CA ALA A 191 -36.00 17.32 -0.10
C ALA A 191 -35.07 16.44 -0.95
N LEU A 192 -35.65 15.67 -1.88
CA LEU A 192 -34.91 14.83 -2.82
C LEU A 192 -35.02 15.41 -4.23
N LEU A 193 -33.88 15.77 -4.81
CA LEU A 193 -33.76 16.25 -6.18
C LEU A 193 -33.23 15.11 -7.05
N HIS A 194 -33.86 14.91 -8.20
CA HIS A 194 -33.43 13.99 -9.24
C HIS A 194 -33.07 14.77 -10.49
N HIS A 195 -31.85 14.55 -10.97
CA HIS A 195 -31.34 15.04 -12.23
C HIS A 195 -31.34 13.88 -13.23
N SER A 196 -32.46 13.66 -13.93
CA SER A 196 -32.61 12.57 -14.91
C SER A 196 -31.60 12.67 -16.05
N ARG A 197 -31.09 13.89 -16.31
CA ARG A 197 -30.04 14.14 -17.29
C ARG A 197 -29.04 15.16 -16.76
N VAL A 198 -27.76 14.77 -16.69
CA VAL A 198 -26.66 15.64 -16.24
C VAL A 198 -25.57 15.66 -17.30
N ARG A 199 -25.13 16.86 -17.68
CA ARG A 199 -23.96 17.07 -18.53
C ARG A 199 -22.76 17.48 -17.69
N ILE A 200 -21.61 16.87 -17.97
CA ILE A 200 -20.36 17.10 -17.27
C ILE A 200 -19.31 17.48 -18.31
N GLU A 201 -18.68 18.63 -18.12
CA GLU A 201 -17.57 19.09 -18.95
C GLU A 201 -16.31 19.16 -18.10
N VAL A 202 -15.33 18.32 -18.41
CA VAL A 202 -13.97 18.42 -17.85
C VAL A 202 -13.15 19.27 -18.80
N GLN A 203 -12.75 20.45 -18.36
CA GLN A 203 -12.01 21.43 -19.16
C GLN A 203 -10.52 21.35 -18.85
N PHE A 204 -9.71 21.57 -19.88
CA PHE A 204 -8.26 21.63 -19.77
C PHE A 204 -7.81 23.09 -19.85
N GLY A 205 -7.30 23.60 -18.73
CA GLY A 205 -6.77 24.96 -18.65
C GLY A 205 -5.53 25.13 -19.53
N ALA A 206 -5.39 26.31 -20.14
CA ALA A 206 -4.19 26.70 -20.89
C ALA A 206 -3.00 26.99 -19.97
N GLY A 207 -2.58 25.98 -19.21
CA GLY A 207 -1.32 25.97 -18.47
C GLY A 207 -0.27 25.21 -19.28
N SER A 208 0.31 25.83 -20.32
CA SER A 208 1.53 25.36 -21.04
C SER A 208 1.56 23.93 -21.63
N GLY A 209 0.52 23.09 -21.44
CA GLY A 209 0.56 21.65 -21.69
C GLY A 209 0.26 21.20 -23.12
N ALA A 210 -0.50 21.98 -23.90
CA ALA A 210 -0.73 21.64 -25.32
C ALA A 210 0.54 21.84 -26.19
N ILE A 211 1.52 22.62 -25.70
CA ILE A 211 2.79 22.88 -26.39
C ILE A 211 3.95 22.13 -25.72
N ALA A 212 3.86 21.81 -24.42
CA ALA A 212 4.85 20.98 -23.72
C ALA A 212 4.65 19.46 -23.92
N SER A 213 3.46 18.99 -24.31
CA SER A 213 3.24 17.55 -24.52
C SER A 213 4.05 16.98 -25.68
N ALA A 214 4.30 17.76 -26.73
CA ALA A 214 5.08 17.34 -27.89
C ALA A 214 6.56 17.05 -27.53
N ALA A 215 7.15 17.83 -26.63
CA ALA A 215 8.54 17.64 -26.20
C ALA A 215 8.68 16.50 -25.15
N ALA A 216 7.64 16.23 -24.37
CA ALA A 216 7.65 15.14 -23.37
C ALA A 216 7.29 13.76 -23.94
N THR A 217 6.69 13.69 -25.14
CA THR A 217 6.38 12.39 -25.79
C THR A 217 7.56 11.76 -26.53
N GLU A 218 8.59 12.53 -26.91
CA GLU A 218 9.67 12.03 -27.78
C GLU A 218 10.51 10.90 -27.18
N ASN A 219 10.50 10.72 -25.85
CA ASN A 219 11.31 9.69 -25.17
C ASN A 219 10.48 8.68 -24.34
N LEU A 220 9.15 8.68 -24.45
CA LEU A 220 8.34 7.69 -23.74
C LEU A 220 8.31 6.38 -24.53
N ALA A 221 8.81 5.31 -23.90
CA ALA A 221 8.63 3.97 -24.42
C ALA A 221 7.11 3.67 -24.52
N PRO A 222 6.63 3.05 -25.61
CA PRO A 222 5.24 2.62 -25.69
C PRO A 222 4.93 1.64 -24.56
N GLU A 223 3.71 1.70 -24.03
CA GLU A 223 3.24 0.74 -23.03
C GLU A 223 3.21 -0.67 -23.64
N ASP A 224 3.45 -1.67 -22.78
CA ASP A 224 3.36 -3.07 -23.19
C ASP A 224 1.90 -3.43 -23.55
N ALA A 225 1.74 -4.38 -24.48
CA ALA A 225 0.43 -4.73 -25.03
C ALA A 225 -0.56 -5.25 -23.97
N ALA A 226 -0.08 -5.89 -22.90
CA ALA A 226 -0.95 -6.36 -21.83
C ALA A 226 -1.49 -5.19 -21.01
N PHE A 227 -0.64 -4.19 -20.74
CA PHE A 227 -1.06 -2.99 -20.03
C PHE A 227 -1.94 -2.06 -20.86
N GLU A 228 -1.73 -2.02 -22.19
CA GLU A 228 -2.66 -1.32 -23.09
C GLU A 228 -4.09 -1.85 -22.96
N GLN A 229 -4.28 -3.15 -22.74
CA GLN A 229 -5.62 -3.73 -22.50
C GLN A 229 -6.21 -3.27 -21.16
N VAL A 230 -5.38 -3.10 -20.12
CA VAL A 230 -5.81 -2.56 -18.82
C VAL A 230 -6.30 -1.12 -18.98
N LEU A 231 -5.54 -0.28 -19.68
CA LEU A 231 -5.93 1.11 -19.95
C LEU A 231 -7.20 1.18 -20.83
N ALA A 232 -7.27 0.36 -21.87
CA ALA A 232 -8.45 0.31 -22.76
C ALA A 232 -9.71 -0.17 -22.04
N GLY A 233 -9.59 -1.09 -21.09
CA GLY A 233 -10.71 -1.59 -20.28
C GLY A 233 -11.11 -0.67 -19.13
N SER A 234 -10.26 0.27 -18.74
CA SER A 234 -10.50 1.14 -17.58
C SER A 234 -10.92 2.56 -17.95
N LEU A 235 -10.39 3.12 -19.04
CA LEU A 235 -10.61 4.54 -19.39
C LEU A 235 -11.75 4.71 -20.38
N LEU A 236 -12.73 5.55 -20.02
CA LEU A 236 -13.87 5.84 -20.89
C LEU A 236 -13.44 6.52 -22.20
N ASN A 237 -12.38 7.32 -22.17
CA ASN A 237 -11.83 8.05 -23.33
C ASN A 237 -10.46 7.51 -23.79
N TYR A 238 -10.16 6.23 -23.58
CA TYR A 238 -8.86 5.61 -23.90
C TYR A 238 -8.30 6.02 -25.27
N ALA A 239 -9.16 5.99 -26.31
CA ALA A 239 -8.75 6.27 -27.68
C ALA A 239 -8.07 7.64 -27.84
N THR A 240 -8.61 8.69 -27.22
CA THR A 240 -8.01 10.03 -27.23
C THR A 240 -6.90 10.15 -26.19
N ALA A 241 -7.13 9.60 -24.99
CA ALA A 241 -6.20 9.66 -23.86
C ALA A 241 -4.81 9.10 -24.17
N ARG A 242 -4.70 8.13 -25.07
CA ARG A 242 -3.42 7.57 -25.54
C ARG A 242 -2.46 8.64 -26.07
N SER A 243 -2.99 9.69 -26.72
CA SER A 243 -2.20 10.80 -27.25
C SER A 243 -1.76 11.82 -26.20
N TRP A 244 -2.25 11.70 -24.97
CA TRP A 244 -2.06 12.65 -23.87
C TRP A 244 -1.08 12.18 -22.80
N ARG A 245 -0.43 11.05 -23.06
CA ARG A 245 0.55 10.44 -22.17
C ARG A 245 1.75 11.35 -21.95
N GLY A 246 2.34 11.22 -20.78
CA GLY A 246 3.46 12.03 -20.33
C GLY A 246 4.07 11.44 -19.07
N ALA A 247 5.24 11.94 -18.69
CA ALA A 247 5.74 11.76 -17.34
C ALA A 247 5.02 12.74 -16.39
N PRO A 248 4.87 12.40 -15.10
CA PRO A 248 4.61 13.40 -14.07
C PRO A 248 5.60 14.55 -14.22
N LEU A 249 5.15 15.78 -13.97
CA LEU A 249 6.10 16.85 -13.71
C LEU A 249 6.90 16.41 -12.48
N GLU A 250 8.18 16.10 -12.68
CA GLU A 250 9.12 16.13 -11.56
C GLU A 250 9.08 17.57 -11.06
N ILE A 251 8.32 17.81 -9.99
CA ILE A 251 8.64 18.93 -9.12
C ILE A 251 10.07 18.63 -8.76
N ALA A 252 11.01 19.46 -9.24
CA ALA A 252 12.41 19.31 -8.89
C ALA A 252 12.46 19.21 -7.37
N GLU A 253 12.57 17.99 -6.85
CA GLU A 253 12.74 17.79 -5.42
C GLU A 253 13.91 18.65 -5.06
N ALA A 254 13.70 19.57 -4.12
CA ALA A 254 14.71 20.51 -3.67
C ALA A 254 15.98 19.72 -3.37
N THR A 255 16.94 19.75 -4.31
CA THR A 255 18.27 19.13 -4.23
C THR A 255 18.30 17.86 -3.37
N ALA A 256 17.65 16.79 -3.80
CA ALA A 256 17.87 15.49 -3.19
C ALA A 256 19.39 15.23 -3.19
N TRP A 257 19.97 15.04 -2.00
CA TRP A 257 21.41 14.84 -1.87
C TRP A 257 21.82 13.64 -2.72
N ARG A 258 22.80 13.86 -3.59
CA ARG A 258 23.41 12.80 -4.40
C ARG A 258 24.79 12.51 -3.85
N PRO A 259 25.20 11.24 -3.77
CA PRO A 259 26.56 10.93 -3.37
C PRO A 259 27.56 11.63 -4.31
N PRO A 260 28.67 12.16 -3.79
CA PRO A 260 29.69 12.82 -4.59
C PRO A 260 30.23 11.93 -5.72
N LEU A 261 30.89 12.55 -6.71
CA LEU A 261 31.70 11.80 -7.66
C LEU A 261 32.80 11.02 -6.91
N ASN A 262 33.14 9.81 -7.38
CA ASN A 262 34.07 8.90 -6.72
C ASN A 262 33.60 8.43 -5.32
N ALA A 263 32.29 8.27 -5.12
CA ALA A 263 31.74 7.71 -3.89
C ALA A 263 31.49 6.19 -3.99
N TYR A 264 31.74 5.50 -2.89
CA TYR A 264 31.63 4.05 -2.74
C TYR A 264 30.60 3.73 -1.68
N ARG A 265 29.72 2.80 -2.01
CA ARG A 265 28.65 2.36 -1.13
C ARG A 265 29.19 1.42 -0.06
N VAL A 266 29.08 1.82 1.20
CA VAL A 266 29.45 1.01 2.37
C VAL A 266 28.16 0.55 3.05
N ALA A 267 27.90 -0.76 3.02
CA ALA A 267 26.71 -1.36 3.61
C ALA A 267 27.00 -1.77 5.06
N VAL A 268 26.13 -1.36 5.99
CA VAL A 268 26.26 -1.59 7.43
C VAL A 268 25.02 -2.31 7.93
N ASP A 269 25.15 -3.54 8.40
CA ASP A 269 24.06 -4.38 8.89
C ASP A 269 24.11 -4.62 10.41
N LYS A 270 25.17 -4.14 11.07
CA LYS A 270 25.34 -4.16 12.53
C LYS A 270 25.80 -2.79 13.01
N GLU A 271 25.42 -2.43 14.23
CA GLU A 271 25.92 -1.20 14.85
C GLU A 271 27.31 -1.45 15.45
N GLY A 272 28.26 -0.55 15.20
CA GLY A 272 29.62 -0.70 15.73
C GLY A 272 30.67 0.18 15.04
N LEU A 273 31.92 0.06 15.50
CA LEU A 273 33.09 0.68 14.87
C LEU A 273 33.59 -0.21 13.73
N TYR A 274 33.66 0.35 12.52
CA TYR A 274 34.12 -0.33 11.31
C TYR A 274 35.50 0.18 10.90
N ALA A 275 36.33 -0.72 10.39
CA ALA A 275 37.62 -0.41 9.78
C ALA A 275 37.63 -0.81 8.30
N LEU A 276 37.88 0.17 7.43
CA LEU A 276 38.06 -0.04 6.00
C LEU A 276 39.56 0.02 5.70
N SER A 277 40.18 -1.14 5.45
CA SER A 277 41.62 -1.20 5.18
C SER A 277 41.95 -0.70 3.77
N TYR A 278 43.17 -0.19 3.59
CA TYR A 278 43.71 0.20 2.30
C TYR A 278 43.50 -0.91 1.24
N GLU A 279 43.79 -2.16 1.58
CA GLU A 279 43.71 -3.29 0.66
C GLU A 279 42.27 -3.56 0.21
N ALA A 280 41.29 -3.43 1.12
CA ALA A 280 39.89 -3.57 0.79
C ALA A 280 39.42 -2.48 -0.16
N LEU A 281 39.88 -1.25 0.04
CA LEU A 281 39.57 -0.11 -0.83
C LEU A 281 40.30 -0.22 -2.19
N ALA A 282 41.52 -0.75 -2.21
CA ALA A 282 42.30 -0.96 -3.43
C ALA A 282 41.67 -2.06 -4.29
N ALA A 283 41.17 -3.13 -3.68
CA ALA A 283 40.50 -4.24 -4.36
C ALA A 283 39.24 -3.80 -5.12
N VAL A 284 38.56 -2.75 -4.66
CA VAL A 284 37.38 -2.16 -5.34
C VAL A 284 37.74 -0.98 -6.24
N GLY A 285 39.03 -0.64 -6.38
CA GLY A 285 39.52 0.44 -7.23
C GLY A 285 39.31 1.86 -6.68
N LEU A 286 38.99 2.00 -5.38
CA LEU A 286 38.82 3.33 -4.76
C LEU A 286 40.15 4.02 -4.51
N VAL A 287 41.18 3.26 -4.16
CA VAL A 287 42.52 3.80 -3.89
C VAL A 287 43.55 3.19 -4.83
N SER A 288 44.55 3.99 -5.19
CA SER A 288 45.68 3.55 -5.99
C SER A 288 46.94 4.31 -5.59
N GLY A 289 47.95 3.58 -5.08
CA GLY A 289 49.17 4.20 -4.54
C GLY A 289 48.90 5.00 -3.26
N SER A 290 49.79 5.94 -2.95
CA SER A 290 49.67 6.82 -1.79
C SER A 290 48.70 7.98 -2.08
N MET A 291 47.72 8.17 -1.21
CA MET A 291 46.70 9.23 -1.33
C MET A 291 46.70 10.12 -0.09
N SER A 292 46.31 11.38 -0.22
CA SER A 292 46.21 12.24 0.98
C SER A 292 45.08 11.76 1.89
N PRO A 293 45.34 11.40 3.17
CA PRO A 293 44.33 10.95 4.10
C PRO A 293 43.31 12.07 4.42
N ALA A 294 43.66 13.34 4.28
CA ALA A 294 42.78 14.48 4.57
C ALA A 294 41.57 14.59 3.62
N LEU A 295 41.65 13.98 2.43
CA LEU A 295 40.64 14.10 1.37
C LEU A 295 39.55 13.02 1.41
N PHE A 296 39.59 12.11 2.37
CA PHE A 296 38.49 11.16 2.57
C PHE A 296 37.32 11.78 3.33
N HIS A 297 36.11 11.48 2.86
CA HIS A 297 34.84 11.87 3.47
C HIS A 297 33.93 10.65 3.61
N MET A 298 33.17 10.59 4.70
CA MET A 298 32.09 9.62 4.87
C MET A 298 30.76 10.34 5.01
N HIS A 299 29.76 9.92 4.23
CA HIS A 299 28.44 10.51 4.25
C HIS A 299 27.37 9.50 4.69
N TYR A 300 26.43 9.99 5.47
CA TYR A 300 25.27 9.29 5.97
C TYR A 300 24.06 10.23 5.93
N ASP A 301 22.95 9.76 5.36
CA ASP A 301 21.69 10.50 5.29
C ASP A 301 21.84 11.95 4.77
N GLY A 302 22.68 12.11 3.73
CA GLY A 302 22.99 13.41 3.13
C GLY A 302 23.96 14.31 3.91
N GLY A 303 24.37 13.93 5.12
CA GLY A 303 25.34 14.64 5.95
C GLY A 303 26.72 13.98 6.00
N GLU A 304 27.78 14.78 6.15
CA GLU A 304 29.12 14.25 6.43
C GLU A 304 29.30 13.90 7.91
N ILE A 305 29.75 12.67 8.16
CA ILE A 305 30.13 12.17 9.48
C ILE A 305 31.65 12.17 9.65
N ALA A 306 32.10 12.25 10.90
CA ALA A 306 33.53 12.22 11.21
C ALA A 306 34.11 10.82 11.11
N ILE A 307 35.30 10.70 10.52
CA ILE A 307 36.08 9.45 10.42
C ILE A 307 37.41 9.57 11.15
N GLY A 308 38.02 8.43 11.46
CA GLY A 308 39.39 8.31 11.94
C GLY A 308 40.25 7.69 10.85
N ILE A 309 41.54 7.99 10.86
CA ILE A 309 42.50 7.32 9.98
C ILE A 309 43.68 6.92 10.85
N THR A 310 44.10 5.65 10.73
CA THR A 310 45.21 5.06 11.49
C THR A 310 46.28 4.56 10.53
N GLY A 311 47.56 4.70 10.89
CA GLY A 311 48.72 4.32 10.07
C GLY A 311 49.24 5.44 9.14
N ALA A 312 48.43 6.50 8.96
CA ALA A 312 48.70 7.62 8.07
C ALA A 312 49.36 8.83 8.76
N GLU A 313 50.20 8.61 9.79
CA GLU A 313 50.84 9.69 10.56
C GLU A 313 51.83 10.52 9.72
N ASP A 314 52.29 9.97 8.60
CA ASP A 314 53.16 10.61 7.63
C ASP A 314 52.41 11.46 6.57
N ASN A 315 51.08 11.57 6.70
CA ASN A 315 50.16 12.20 5.75
C ASN A 315 50.05 11.49 4.39
N SER A 316 50.41 10.21 4.33
CA SER A 316 50.14 9.28 3.24
C SER A 316 49.09 8.28 3.68
N PHE A 317 48.13 7.94 2.82
CA PHE A 317 47.25 6.79 2.99
C PHE A 317 47.74 5.70 2.04
N ASP A 318 48.38 4.67 2.58
CA ASP A 318 49.08 3.62 1.84
C ASP A 318 48.90 2.21 2.47
N PRO A 319 49.47 1.13 1.90
CA PRO A 319 49.22 -0.24 2.37
C PRO A 319 49.51 -0.42 3.88
N GLY A 320 48.52 -0.91 4.62
CA GLY A 320 48.54 -1.00 6.08
C GLY A 320 47.60 -0.02 6.80
N ASP A 321 47.20 1.05 6.12
CA ASP A 321 46.35 2.09 6.72
C ASP A 321 44.87 1.73 6.71
N GLN A 322 44.11 2.37 7.61
CA GLN A 322 42.69 2.10 7.78
C GLN A 322 41.87 3.37 8.01
N ILE A 323 40.67 3.39 7.44
CA ILE A 323 39.64 4.39 7.74
C ILE A 323 38.67 3.80 8.77
N LEU A 324 38.49 4.50 9.88
CA LEU A 324 37.58 4.14 10.96
C LEU A 324 36.31 4.99 10.92
N PHE A 325 35.14 4.37 11.04
CA PHE A 325 33.88 5.09 11.21
C PHE A 325 32.90 4.30 12.07
N TYR A 326 32.01 5.01 12.77
CA TYR A 326 30.93 4.37 13.53
C TYR A 326 29.73 4.17 12.62
N GLY A 327 29.44 2.91 12.30
CA GLY A 327 28.31 2.52 11.48
C GLY A 327 27.11 2.17 12.35
N GLN A 328 25.93 2.65 11.97
CA GLN A 328 24.67 2.29 12.59
C GLN A 328 23.85 1.45 11.63
N ALA A 329 23.41 0.29 12.10
CA ALA A 329 22.40 -0.48 11.38
C ALA A 329 21.05 0.25 11.41
N VAL A 330 20.18 -0.08 10.46
CA VAL A 330 18.78 0.34 10.47
C VAL A 330 17.91 -0.85 10.85
N ALA A 331 16.80 -0.63 11.54
CA ALA A 331 15.84 -1.67 11.89
C ALA A 331 14.47 -1.28 11.36
N GLU A 332 14.28 -1.47 10.05
CA GLU A 332 13.03 -1.17 9.36
C GLU A 332 12.41 -2.43 8.77
N LYS A 333 11.11 -2.36 8.46
CA LYS A 333 10.35 -3.48 7.87
C LYS A 333 10.96 -4.03 6.58
N TYR A 334 11.70 -3.19 5.85
CA TYR A 334 12.20 -3.51 4.51
C TYR A 334 13.69 -3.84 4.46
N THR A 335 14.48 -3.38 5.43
CA THR A 335 15.93 -3.58 5.43
C THR A 335 16.49 -3.51 6.85
N ARG A 336 17.57 -4.28 7.06
CA ARG A 336 18.44 -4.17 8.23
C ARG A 336 19.77 -3.50 7.91
N THR A 337 20.00 -3.22 6.63
CA THR A 337 21.24 -2.70 6.09
C THR A 337 21.08 -1.23 5.82
N ASN A 338 21.91 -0.44 6.48
CA ASN A 338 22.04 0.99 6.27
C ASN A 338 23.15 1.27 5.25
N ILE A 339 23.07 2.40 4.56
CA ILE A 339 23.98 2.75 3.47
C ILE A 339 24.74 4.04 3.79
N TYR A 340 26.06 3.90 3.79
CA TYR A 340 27.01 4.99 3.90
C TYR A 340 27.75 5.18 2.57
N TRP A 341 28.31 6.36 2.36
CA TRP A 341 29.06 6.70 1.16
C TRP A 341 30.45 7.22 1.51
N LEU A 342 31.49 6.44 1.19
CA LEU A 342 32.88 6.86 1.29
C LEU A 342 33.28 7.57 -0.01
N SER A 343 33.74 8.81 0.05
CA SER A 343 34.20 9.55 -1.12
C SER A 343 35.59 10.15 -0.91
N TYR A 344 36.21 10.57 -2.01
CA TYR A 344 37.57 11.13 -2.03
C TYR A 344 37.66 12.40 -2.88
N GLY A 345 38.32 13.43 -2.33
CA GLY A 345 38.62 14.70 -2.98
C GLY A 345 37.85 15.88 -2.38
N GLY A 346 38.12 17.09 -2.87
CA GLY A 346 37.49 18.30 -2.36
C GLY A 346 38.26 18.93 -1.21
N GLN A 347 37.54 19.42 -0.19
CA GLN A 347 38.12 20.03 1.01
C GLN A 347 38.54 18.97 2.02
N ASN A 348 39.18 19.37 3.12
CA ASN A 348 39.48 18.43 4.19
C ASN A 348 38.20 17.84 4.79
N GLY A 349 38.11 16.52 4.87
CA GLY A 349 36.98 15.84 5.49
C GLY A 349 36.96 15.91 7.01
N LYS A 350 35.80 15.64 7.60
CA LYS A 350 35.62 15.64 9.05
C LYS A 350 36.42 14.51 9.71
N ARG A 351 37.10 14.83 10.82
CA ARG A 351 37.84 13.87 11.63
C ARG A 351 37.34 13.87 13.07
N PHE A 352 37.20 12.69 13.68
CA PHE A 352 36.96 12.64 15.11
C PHE A 352 38.29 12.77 15.86
N ALA A 353 38.26 13.42 17.03
CA ALA A 353 39.44 13.53 17.87
C ALA A 353 39.64 12.24 18.66
N LEU A 354 40.85 11.67 18.60
CA LEU A 354 41.25 10.60 19.51
C LEU A 354 41.44 11.19 20.91
N ARG A 355 40.77 10.60 21.90
CA ARG A 355 40.99 10.91 23.32
C ARG A 355 41.68 9.72 23.95
N ASN A 356 42.89 9.94 24.45
CA ASN A 356 43.60 8.92 25.20
C ASN A 356 43.19 9.02 26.69
N GLU A 357 42.08 8.39 27.05
CA GLU A 357 41.67 8.23 28.44
C GLU A 357 42.24 6.91 28.99
N ALA A 358 43.56 6.86 29.14
CA ALA A 358 44.18 5.82 29.93
C ALA A 358 43.84 6.08 31.41
N ALA A 359 42.79 5.45 31.91
CA ALA A 359 42.61 5.32 33.35
C ALA A 359 43.80 4.49 33.87
N PRO A 360 44.76 5.06 34.63
CA PRO A 360 46.05 4.42 34.90
C PRO A 360 45.95 3.08 35.63
N ASN A 361 44.77 2.76 36.18
CA ASN A 361 44.46 1.56 36.96
C ASN A 361 43.13 0.90 36.54
N ALA A 362 42.61 1.17 35.33
CA ALA A 362 41.44 0.44 34.86
C ALA A 362 41.83 -1.02 34.60
N ALA A 363 41.10 -1.95 35.22
CA ALA A 363 41.21 -3.36 34.89
C ALA A 363 40.91 -3.55 33.40
N THR A 364 41.76 -4.28 32.69
CA THR A 364 41.49 -4.66 31.31
C THR A 364 40.20 -5.45 31.26
N VAL A 365 39.23 -5.00 30.46
CA VAL A 365 38.00 -5.75 30.21
C VAL A 365 38.36 -6.99 29.39
N THR A 366 38.23 -8.17 29.98
CA THR A 366 38.55 -9.47 29.33
C THR A 366 37.31 -10.19 28.81
N SER A 367 36.12 -9.69 29.09
CA SER A 367 34.83 -10.24 28.61
C SER A 367 33.77 -9.14 28.51
N TYR A 368 32.76 -9.38 27.68
CA TYR A 368 31.62 -8.49 27.50
C TYR A 368 30.34 -9.32 27.29
N LEU A 369 29.18 -8.70 27.51
CA LEU A 369 27.90 -9.34 27.20
C LEU A 369 27.62 -9.24 25.70
N GLU A 370 27.38 -10.38 25.06
CA GLU A 370 26.98 -10.46 23.66
C GLU A 370 25.55 -11.01 23.54
N THR A 371 24.78 -10.47 22.60
CA THR A 371 23.45 -10.99 22.26
C THR A 371 23.52 -11.73 20.92
N VAL A 372 23.32 -13.05 20.97
CA VAL A 372 23.12 -13.86 19.77
C VAL A 372 21.62 -13.92 19.46
N ARG A 373 21.23 -13.49 18.26
CA ARG A 373 19.83 -13.52 17.79
C ARG A 373 19.66 -14.62 16.74
N HIS A 374 18.76 -15.56 17.01
CA HIS A 374 18.30 -16.56 16.05
C HIS A 374 16.89 -16.23 15.57
N GLU A 375 16.73 -15.97 14.28
CA GLU A 375 15.46 -15.66 13.65
C GLU A 375 15.54 -16.04 12.17
N VAL A 376 14.57 -16.81 11.67
CA VAL A 376 14.51 -17.22 10.28
C VAL A 376 13.10 -17.00 9.74
N ASN A 377 12.95 -16.15 8.74
CA ASN A 377 11.65 -15.82 8.15
C ASN A 377 11.25 -16.86 7.09
N ARG A 378 10.56 -17.94 7.52
CA ARG A 378 10.18 -19.05 6.63
C ARG A 378 8.72 -19.04 6.22
N SER A 379 7.83 -18.75 7.17
CA SER A 379 6.38 -18.86 6.99
C SER A 379 5.73 -17.51 7.24
N TYR A 380 5.05 -16.99 6.23
CA TYR A 380 4.23 -15.79 6.36
C TYR A 380 2.83 -16.16 6.83
N VAL A 381 2.37 -15.57 7.93
CA VAL A 381 1.03 -15.79 8.49
C VAL A 381 0.30 -14.45 8.57
N SER A 382 -0.40 -14.09 7.50
CA SER A 382 -1.10 -12.80 7.38
C SER A 382 -2.09 -12.48 8.49
N SER A 383 -2.59 -13.50 9.21
CA SER A 383 -3.56 -13.35 10.28
C SER A 383 -2.96 -13.29 11.69
N LEU A 384 -1.62 -13.29 11.81
CA LEU A 384 -0.92 -13.24 13.10
C LEU A 384 0.39 -12.43 13.03
N PRO A 385 0.67 -11.56 14.01
CA PRO A 385 -0.25 -11.19 15.07
C PRO A 385 -1.35 -10.26 14.52
N LYS A 386 -2.53 -10.23 15.15
CA LYS A 386 -3.60 -9.29 14.77
C LYS A 386 -3.36 -7.90 15.38
N GLU A 387 -2.11 -7.44 15.34
CA GLU A 387 -1.65 -6.21 15.97
C GLU A 387 -0.87 -5.37 14.93
N PRO A 388 -1.23 -4.09 14.71
CA PRO A 388 -0.50 -3.22 13.81
C PRO A 388 0.97 -3.08 14.22
N GLY A 389 1.87 -2.98 13.23
CA GLY A 389 3.30 -2.70 13.46
C GLY A 389 4.16 -3.92 13.76
N TYR A 390 3.60 -5.13 13.84
CA TYR A 390 4.36 -6.37 14.01
C TYR A 390 4.65 -7.07 12.69
N ASP A 391 5.70 -7.89 12.70
CA ASP A 391 6.01 -8.80 11.60
C ASP A 391 5.08 -10.03 11.62
N HIS A 392 4.77 -10.55 10.43
CA HIS A 392 3.96 -11.74 10.16
C HIS A 392 4.79 -12.94 9.72
N TRP A 393 6.12 -12.80 9.68
CA TRP A 393 7.04 -13.88 9.39
C TRP A 393 7.39 -14.67 10.66
N TYR A 394 7.34 -16.00 10.54
CA TYR A 394 7.69 -16.94 11.59
C TYR A 394 8.61 -18.03 11.05
N GLU A 395 9.48 -18.56 11.91
CA GLU A 395 10.34 -19.68 11.52
C GLU A 395 9.56 -20.99 11.32
N GLY A 396 8.50 -21.19 12.11
CA GLY A 396 7.66 -22.37 12.04
C GLY A 396 6.60 -22.36 13.12
N ASN A 397 5.85 -23.46 13.21
CA ASN A 397 4.81 -23.64 14.22
C ASN A 397 5.19 -24.76 15.20
N ILE A 398 4.64 -24.69 16.41
CA ILE A 398 4.61 -25.80 17.37
C ILE A 398 3.15 -26.15 17.54
N THR A 399 2.77 -27.37 17.17
CA THR A 399 1.38 -27.82 17.15
C THR A 399 1.22 -29.07 18.02
N ALA A 400 0.43 -28.97 19.08
CA ALA A 400 0.02 -30.09 19.91
C ALA A 400 -1.49 -30.27 19.78
N LEU A 401 -1.93 -31.33 19.10
CA LEU A 401 -3.35 -31.63 18.87
C LEU A 401 -3.82 -32.72 19.82
N GLY A 402 -4.89 -32.46 20.57
CA GLY A 402 -5.52 -33.41 21.49
C GLY A 402 -5.26 -33.08 22.97
N ALA A 403 -6.17 -33.52 23.83
CA ALA A 403 -6.07 -33.30 25.27
C ALA A 403 -4.82 -33.99 25.84
N GLY A 404 -3.95 -33.22 26.50
CA GLY A 404 -2.69 -33.72 27.07
C GLY A 404 -1.55 -33.94 26.06
N ALA A 405 -1.74 -33.60 24.79
CA ALA A 405 -0.66 -33.65 23.80
C ALA A 405 0.40 -32.58 24.10
N SER A 406 1.67 -32.91 23.85
CA SER A 406 2.78 -31.97 23.86
C SER A 406 3.58 -32.09 22.57
N ALA A 407 4.13 -30.96 22.12
CA ALA A 407 5.05 -30.89 21.00
C ALA A 407 6.17 -29.93 21.38
N HIS A 408 7.35 -30.14 20.82
CA HIS A 408 8.51 -29.30 21.06
C HIS A 408 9.24 -29.03 19.76
N LYS A 409 10.09 -28.01 19.80
CA LYS A 409 11.00 -27.68 18.72
C LYS A 409 12.37 -27.42 19.32
N GLU A 410 13.39 -28.10 18.80
CA GLU A 410 14.77 -27.86 19.17
C GLU A 410 15.36 -26.79 18.25
N ILE A 411 16.08 -25.84 18.85
CA ILE A 411 16.84 -24.80 18.15
C ILE A 411 18.27 -24.92 18.63
N THR A 412 19.19 -25.12 17.68
CA THR A 412 20.63 -25.21 17.95
C THR A 412 21.30 -23.96 17.40
N PHE A 413 22.16 -23.35 18.21
CA PHE A 413 23.04 -22.25 17.81
C PHE A 413 24.41 -22.47 18.46
N ALA A 414 25.45 -21.96 17.83
CA ALA A 414 26.81 -21.99 18.36
C ALA A 414 27.10 -20.68 19.10
N LEU A 415 27.77 -20.78 20.25
CA LEU A 415 28.35 -19.64 20.95
C LEU A 415 29.87 -19.80 20.92
N ASP A 416 30.55 -18.81 20.35
CA ASP A 416 32.01 -18.77 20.29
C ASP A 416 32.55 -17.83 21.37
N GLN A 417 33.83 -17.98 21.75
CA GLN A 417 34.54 -17.08 22.68
C GLN A 417 33.85 -16.90 24.05
N LEU A 418 33.24 -17.96 24.58
CA LEU A 418 32.65 -17.94 25.92
C LEU A 418 33.68 -17.57 26.97
N ALA A 419 33.36 -16.56 27.78
CA ALA A 419 34.21 -16.15 28.88
C ALA A 419 34.31 -17.28 29.93
N PRO A 420 35.48 -17.51 30.54
CA PRO A 420 35.69 -18.58 31.52
C PRO A 420 35.08 -18.28 32.91
N THR A 421 34.26 -17.23 33.02
CA THR A 421 33.67 -16.76 34.27
C THR A 421 32.21 -17.18 34.35
N THR A 422 31.79 -17.75 35.47
CA THR A 422 30.38 -17.98 35.81
C THR A 422 29.61 -16.65 35.73
N ALA A 423 28.74 -16.50 34.76
CA ALA A 423 27.91 -15.31 34.57
C ALA A 423 26.50 -15.72 34.14
N SER A 424 25.49 -15.02 34.65
CA SER A 424 24.11 -15.31 34.26
C SER A 424 23.83 -14.86 32.83
N ALA A 425 23.16 -15.72 32.06
CA ALA A 425 22.70 -15.45 30.71
C ALA A 425 21.18 -15.22 30.69
N THR A 426 20.67 -14.56 29.65
CA THR A 426 19.23 -14.36 29.45
C THR A 426 18.79 -14.95 28.11
N LEU A 427 17.84 -15.90 28.14
CA LEU A 427 17.13 -16.38 26.97
C LEU A 427 15.87 -15.54 26.76
N LYS A 428 15.70 -14.97 25.57
CA LYS A 428 14.46 -14.29 25.15
C LYS A 428 13.83 -15.04 23.97
N VAL A 429 12.53 -15.26 24.02
CA VAL A 429 11.77 -15.97 22.97
C VAL A 429 10.52 -15.18 22.62
N ALA A 430 10.28 -14.98 21.33
CA ALA A 430 9.05 -14.39 20.81
C ALA A 430 8.14 -15.47 20.20
N LEU A 431 6.85 -15.45 20.56
CA LEU A 431 5.85 -16.43 20.14
C LEU A 431 4.53 -15.73 19.81
N ALA A 432 3.72 -16.34 18.96
CA ALA A 432 2.33 -15.91 18.75
C ALA A 432 1.37 -17.10 18.93
N GLY A 433 0.31 -16.88 19.70
CA GLY A 433 -0.76 -17.86 19.83
C GLY A 433 -1.59 -17.94 18.55
N ASN A 434 -1.82 -19.14 18.00
CA ASN A 434 -2.66 -19.31 16.80
C ASN A 434 -4.09 -19.77 17.08
N VAL A 435 -4.46 -19.95 18.35
CA VAL A 435 -5.83 -20.28 18.76
C VAL A 435 -6.28 -19.40 19.93
N LYS A 436 -7.60 -19.29 20.15
CA LYS A 436 -8.18 -18.48 21.23
C LYS A 436 -8.01 -19.07 22.64
N SER A 437 -7.52 -20.30 22.73
CA SER A 437 -7.36 -21.04 23.99
C SER A 437 -6.11 -20.61 24.78
N THR A 438 -5.89 -21.25 25.92
CA THR A 438 -4.64 -21.19 26.68
C THR A 438 -3.54 -21.98 25.98
N HIS A 439 -2.36 -21.39 25.92
CA HIS A 439 -1.10 -21.98 25.50
C HIS A 439 -0.21 -22.14 26.72
N HIS A 440 0.55 -23.24 26.80
CA HIS A 440 1.49 -23.50 27.87
C HIS A 440 2.83 -23.89 27.26
N ILE A 441 3.94 -23.31 27.73
CA ILE A 441 5.27 -23.59 27.20
C ILE A 441 6.30 -23.73 28.32
N ARG A 442 7.22 -24.66 28.12
CA ARG A 442 8.47 -24.75 28.88
C ARG A 442 9.64 -24.43 27.97
N LEU A 443 10.57 -23.62 28.45
CA LEU A 443 11.83 -23.39 27.77
C LEU A 443 12.92 -24.21 28.46
N HIS A 444 13.69 -24.93 27.65
CA HIS A 444 14.82 -25.72 28.12
C HIS A 444 16.12 -25.19 27.52
N VAL A 445 17.17 -25.13 28.33
CA VAL A 445 18.55 -24.93 27.88
C VAL A 445 19.35 -26.17 28.25
N ASN A 446 19.90 -26.86 27.25
CA ASN A 446 20.66 -28.11 27.44
C ASN A 446 19.96 -29.15 28.34
N GLY A 447 18.63 -29.24 28.25
CA GLY A 447 17.79 -30.14 29.05
C GLY A 447 17.24 -29.55 30.34
N THR A 448 17.85 -28.49 30.88
CA THR A 448 17.40 -27.81 32.11
C THR A 448 16.24 -26.85 31.82
N VAL A 449 15.15 -26.95 32.59
CA VAL A 449 14.02 -26.02 32.49
C VAL A 449 14.42 -24.66 33.03
N VAL A 450 14.34 -23.62 32.20
CA VAL A 450 14.63 -22.23 32.57
C VAL A 450 13.37 -21.36 32.66
N TYR A 451 12.25 -21.83 32.08
CA TYR A 451 10.96 -21.14 32.11
C TYR A 451 9.81 -22.14 32.04
N ASP A 452 8.73 -21.87 32.76
CA ASP A 452 7.45 -22.57 32.65
C ASP A 452 6.31 -21.55 32.80
N GLY A 453 5.43 -21.43 31.79
CA GLY A 453 4.41 -20.39 31.77
C GLY A 453 3.31 -20.60 30.73
N SER A 454 2.29 -19.73 30.79
CA SER A 454 1.13 -19.81 29.91
C SER A 454 0.60 -18.43 29.51
N TRP A 455 -0.08 -18.38 28.36
CA TRP A 455 -0.81 -17.19 27.87
C TRP A 455 -2.10 -17.61 27.17
N VAL A 456 -3.02 -16.69 26.95
CA VAL A 456 -4.34 -16.97 26.35
C VAL A 456 -4.50 -16.16 25.06
N GLY A 457 -5.10 -16.79 24.05
CA GLY A 457 -5.59 -16.08 22.88
C GLY A 457 -4.62 -16.04 21.70
N ARG A 458 -5.00 -15.25 20.68
CA ARG A 458 -4.22 -15.03 19.46
C ARG A 458 -3.30 -13.81 19.58
N THR A 459 -2.45 -13.81 20.60
CA THR A 459 -1.59 -12.67 20.96
C THR A 459 -0.11 -12.95 20.67
N TYR A 460 0.64 -11.89 20.38
CA TYR A 460 2.10 -11.91 20.37
C TYR A 460 2.63 -11.80 21.80
N THR A 461 3.60 -12.65 22.17
CA THR A 461 4.17 -12.72 23.51
C THR A 461 5.69 -12.82 23.42
N THR A 462 6.39 -12.02 24.21
CA THR A 462 7.83 -12.16 24.44
C THR A 462 8.07 -12.70 25.84
N LEU A 463 8.81 -13.79 25.94
CA LEU A 463 9.20 -14.45 27.19
C LEU A 463 10.69 -14.22 27.42
N ALA A 464 11.09 -14.10 28.69
CA ALA A 464 12.48 -13.96 29.08
C ALA A 464 12.77 -14.83 30.31
N ALA A 465 13.94 -15.49 30.32
CA ALA A 465 14.40 -16.32 31.43
C ALA A 465 15.90 -16.14 31.64
N THR A 466 16.30 -15.96 32.90
CA THR A 466 17.70 -15.90 33.30
C THR A 466 18.14 -17.30 33.73
N PHE A 467 19.32 -17.74 33.29
CA PHE A 467 19.87 -19.05 33.62
C PHE A 467 21.40 -18.98 33.79
N ASP A 468 21.96 -19.98 34.45
CA ASP A 468 23.39 -20.20 34.53
C ASP A 468 23.80 -21.15 33.39
N PRO A 469 24.72 -20.75 32.50
CA PRO A 469 25.14 -21.60 31.37
C PRO A 469 26.05 -22.78 31.77
N ASP A 470 26.57 -22.80 33.01
CA ASP A 470 27.49 -23.84 33.52
C ASP A 470 26.82 -25.11 34.09
#